data_AF-A0A355T330-F1
#
_entry.id   AF-A0A355T330-F1
#
_cell.length_a   1.000
_cell.length_b   1.000
_cell.length_c   1.000
_cell.angle_alpha   90.00
_cell.angle_beta   90.00
_cell.angle_gamma   90.00
#
_symmetry.space_group_name_H-M   'P 1'
#
loop_
_entity.id
_entity.type
_entity.pdbx_description
1 polymer ?
#
loop_
_entity_poly.entity_id
_entity_poly.type
_entity_poly.pdbx_seq_one_letter_code
_entity_poly.pdbx_strand_id
1 'polypeptide(L)' 'MEGENPLAAAEALQDELSRLDKASKRGAVVPRHVLVIGGAGYVGSVMVRELLKRGYQTRVLDNFLYSNSLSLEG' A
#
# COMPACT_ATOMS: atom_id res chain seq x y z
N MET A 1 -25.93 34.97 -29.81
CA MET A 1 -24.88 33.96 -29.59
C MET A 1 -24.07 34.44 -28.39
N GLU A 2 -24.45 34.02 -27.19
CA GLU A 2 -23.59 34.20 -26.02
C GLU A 2 -22.41 33.26 -26.22
N GLY A 3 -21.25 33.84 -26.53
CA GLY A 3 -20.00 33.09 -26.61
C GLY A 3 -19.75 32.47 -25.24
N GLU A 4 -19.54 31.16 -25.22
CA GLU A 4 -19.15 30.41 -24.02
C GLU A 4 -18.02 31.17 -23.32
N ASN A 5 -18.28 31.61 -22.09
CA ASN A 5 -17.36 32.44 -21.32
C ASN A 5 -16.04 31.65 -21.13
N PRO A 6 -14.92 32.10 -21.71
CA PRO A 6 -13.66 31.37 -21.66
C PRO A 6 -13.11 31.22 -20.23
N LEU A 7 -13.47 32.11 -19.29
CA LEU A 7 -13.13 31.95 -17.89
C LEU A 7 -13.87 30.77 -17.24
N ALA A 8 -15.15 30.59 -17.55
CA ALA A 8 -15.94 29.48 -17.00
C ALA A 8 -15.41 28.12 -17.49
N ALA A 9 -14.94 28.04 -18.74
CA ALA A 9 -14.30 26.85 -19.27
C ALA A 9 -12.95 26.56 -18.58
N ALA A 10 -12.16 27.60 -18.28
CA ALA A 10 -10.88 27.46 -17.59
C ALA A 10 -11.06 27.03 -16.12
N GLU A 11 -12.07 27.56 -15.43
CA GLU A 11 -12.44 27.15 -14.06
C GLU A 11 -12.88 25.69 -14.01
N ALA A 12 -13.74 25.27 -14.95
CA ALA A 12 -14.18 23.87 -15.04
C ALA A 12 -13.01 22.91 -15.30
N LEU A 13 -12.03 23.31 -16.12
CA LEU A 13 -10.82 22.53 -16.37
C LEU A 13 -9.93 22.44 -15.12
N GLN A 14 -9.76 23.53 -14.37
CA GLN A 14 -8.98 23.55 -13.13
C GLN A 14 -9.60 22.66 -12.04
N ASP A 15 -10.92 22.65 -11.96
CA ASP A 15 -11.67 21.76 -11.06
C ASP A 15 -11.45 20.29 -11.44
N GLU A 16 -11.52 19.96 -12.72
CA GLU A 16 -11.33 18.59 -13.19
C GLU A 16 -9.89 18.10 -12.99
N LEU A 17 -8.89 18.94 -13.30
CA LEU A 17 -7.48 18.67 -13.00
C LEU A 17 -7.25 18.44 -11.50
N SER A 18 -7.88 19.24 -10.64
CA SER A 18 -7.81 19.08 -9.19
C SER A 18 -8.45 17.79 -8.69
N ARG A 19 -9.53 17.33 -9.32
CA ARG A 19 -10.17 16.04 -9.02
C ARG A 19 -9.28 14.86 -9.43
N LEU A 20 -8.67 14.95 -10.61
CA LEU A 20 -7.75 13.94 -11.13
C LEU A 20 -6.50 13.79 -10.25
N ASP A 21 -5.89 14.89 -9.80
CA ASP A 21 -4.76 14.85 -8.85
C ASP A 21 -5.14 14.18 -7.52
N LYS A 22 -6.31 14.52 -6.96
CA LYS A 22 -6.83 13.88 -5.73
C LYS A 22 -7.14 12.39 -5.93
N ALA A 23 -7.66 12.00 -7.10
CA ALA A 23 -7.87 10.60 -7.46
C ALA A 23 -6.54 9.86 -7.59
N SER A 24 -5.55 10.48 -8.23
CA SER A 24 -4.19 9.93 -8.38
C SER A 24 -3.48 9.76 -7.04
N LYS A 25 -3.59 10.74 -6.13
CA LYS A 25 -3.06 10.64 -4.76
C LYS A 25 -3.73 9.57 -3.90
N ARG A 26 -5.02 9.29 -4.12
CA ARG A 26 -5.70 8.12 -3.52
C ARG A 26 -5.22 6.80 -4.12
N GLY A 27 -4.73 6.82 -5.36
CA GLY A 27 -4.07 5.71 -6.05
C GLY A 27 -2.57 5.60 -5.80
N ALA A 28 -1.94 6.56 -5.12
CA ALA A 28 -0.57 6.43 -4.65
C ALA A 28 -0.55 5.33 -3.59
N VAL A 29 -0.20 4.11 -4.03
CA VAL A 29 -0.06 2.94 -3.16
C VAL A 29 1.09 3.22 -2.20
N VAL A 30 0.80 3.86 -1.08
CA VAL A 30 1.71 3.85 0.06
C VAL A 30 1.79 2.39 0.48
N PRO A 31 2.96 1.75 0.42
CA PRO A 31 3.07 0.35 0.84
C PRO A 31 2.59 0.27 2.29
N ARG A 32 1.50 -0.47 2.55
CA ARG A 32 0.97 -0.57 3.90
C ARG A 32 1.99 -1.31 4.76
N HIS A 33 2.43 -0.67 5.84
CA HIS A 33 3.36 -1.29 6.79
C HIS A 33 2.60 -2.28 7.69
N VAL A 34 3.15 -3.49 7.84
CA VAL A 34 2.55 -4.55 8.66
C VAL A 34 3.60 -5.13 9.60
N LEU A 35 3.33 -5.14 10.91
CA LEU A 35 4.12 -5.87 11.90
C LEU A 35 3.50 -7.24 12.13
N VAL A 36 4.31 -8.29 11.99
CA VAL A 36 3.91 -9.68 12.28
C VAL A 36 4.70 -10.18 13.49
N ILE A 37 3.99 -10.50 14.57
CA ILE A 37 4.55 -11.17 15.74
C ILE A 37 4.49 -12.68 15.52
N GLY A 38 5.54 -13.42 15.87
CA GLY A 38 5.62 -14.87 15.61
C GLY A 38 5.77 -15.19 14.12
N GLY A 39 6.26 -14.22 13.32
CA GLY A 39 6.34 -14.32 11.86
C GLY A 39 7.36 -15.33 11.33
N ALA A 40 8.23 -15.86 12.18
CA ALA A 40 9.15 -16.94 11.81
C ALA A 40 8.56 -18.34 12.10
N GLY A 41 7.46 -18.44 12.87
CA GLY A 41 6.78 -19.70 13.16
C GLY A 41 5.99 -20.27 11.96
N TYR A 42 5.47 -21.50 12.10
CA TYR A 42 4.82 -22.26 11.02
C TYR A 42 3.76 -21.47 10.21
N VAL A 43 2.82 -20.82 10.89
CA VAL A 43 1.78 -20.01 10.24
C VAL A 43 2.33 -18.63 9.84
N GLY A 44 3.14 -18.04 10.71
CA GLY A 44 3.72 -16.72 10.52
C GLY A 44 4.55 -16.64 9.23
N SER A 45 5.38 -17.64 8.96
CA SER A 45 6.25 -17.68 7.80
C SER A 45 5.48 -17.74 6.48
N VAL A 46 4.35 -18.45 6.46
CA VAL A 46 3.46 -18.50 5.29
C VAL A 46 2.78 -17.15 5.08
N MET A 47 2.28 -16.55 6.16
CA MET A 47 1.62 -15.23 6.11
C MET A 47 2.57 -14.12 5.67
N VAL A 48 3.81 -14.10 6.18
CA VAL A 48 4.84 -13.13 5.79
C VAL A 48 5.16 -13.23 4.30
N ARG A 49 5.31 -14.45 3.76
CA ARG A 49 5.52 -14.64 2.31
C ARG A 49 4.37 -14.07 1.49
N GLU A 50 3.13 -14.27 1.93
CA GLU A 50 1.95 -13.77 1.22
C GLU A 50 1.81 -12.24 1.29
N LEU A 51 2.12 -11.63 2.45
CA LEU A 51 2.14 -10.17 2.60
C LEU A 51 3.20 -9.53 1.70
N LEU A 52 4.40 -10.09 1.64
CA LEU A 52 5.46 -9.60 0.77
C LEU A 52 5.07 -9.71 -0.72
N LYS A 53 4.48 -10.84 -1.15
CA LYS A 53 3.97 -11.01 -2.53
C LYS A 53 2.93 -9.96 -2.93
N ARG A 54 2.15 -9.47 -1.97
CA ARG A 54 1.13 -8.44 -2.18
C ARG A 54 1.68 -7.01 -2.09
N GLY A 55 2.99 -6.83 -1.92
CA GLY A 55 3.65 -5.52 -1.89
C GLY A 55 3.56 -4.78 -0.56
N TYR A 56 3.26 -5.49 0.53
CA TYR A 56 3.28 -4.89 1.88
C TYR A 56 4.72 -4.71 2.37
N GLN A 57 4.95 -3.63 3.13
CA GLN A 57 6.19 -3.47 3.88
C GLN A 57 6.08 -4.19 5.22
N THR A 58 6.54 -5.44 5.25
CA THR A 58 6.38 -6.32 6.42
C THR A 58 7.61 -6.27 7.33
N ARG A 59 7.39 -6.10 8.63
CA ARG A 59 8.39 -6.26 9.70
C ARG A 59 8.00 -7.46 10.56
N VAL A 60 8.97 -8.27 10.96
CA VAL A 60 8.73 -9.44 11.83
C VAL A 60 9.36 -9.22 13.20
N LEU A 61 8.64 -9.61 14.25
CA LEU A 61 9.15 -9.77 15.60
C LEU A 61 8.88 -11.20 16.05
N ASP A 62 9.93 -11.97 16.37
CA ASP A 62 9.79 -13.35 16.83
C ASP A 62 10.75 -13.60 17.99
N ASN A 63 10.27 -14.36 18.98
CA ASN A 63 11.06 -14.76 20.14
C ASN A 63 11.59 -16.20 20.01
N PHE A 64 11.37 -16.85 18.85
CA PHE A 64 11.83 -18.20 18.53
C PHE A 64 11.56 -19.23 19.63
N LEU A 65 10.38 -19.14 20.27
CA LEU A 65 9.98 -20.01 21.38
C LEU A 65 9.96 -21.50 21.01
N TYR A 66 9.80 -21.80 19.72
CA TYR A 66 9.82 -23.14 19.17
C TYR A 66 11.01 -23.22 18.22
N SER A 67 11.99 -24.07 18.55
CA SER A 67 13.20 -24.33 17.75
C SER A 67 12.86 -25.05 16.44
N ASN A 68 12.25 -24.34 15.50
CA ASN A 68 11.95 -24.86 14.18
C ASN A 68 13.11 -24.50 13.25
N SER A 69 13.93 -25.49 12.88
CA SER A 69 15.15 -25.30 12.08
C SER A 69 14.88 -24.64 10.72
N LEU A 70 13.69 -24.87 10.15
CA LEU A 70 13.24 -24.28 8.88
C LEU A 70 13.05 -22.75 8.93
N SER A 71 12.98 -22.15 10.11
CA SER A 71 12.69 -20.72 10.28
C SER A 71 13.91 -19.81 10.07
N LEU A 72 15.13 -20.38 10.09
CA LEU A 72 16.40 -19.65 9.96
C LEU A 72 17.09 -19.86 8.60
N GLU A 73 16.62 -20.83 7.82
CA GLU A 73 17.08 -21.06 6.45
C GLU A 73 16.14 -20.32 5.50
N GLY A 74 16.55 -19.11 5.10
CA GLY A 74 15.87 -18.25 4.14
C GLY A 74 16.75 -17.91 2.96
#